data_AF-A0A7C1ELS1-F1
#
_entry.id   AF-A0A7C1ELS1-F1
#
_cell.length_a   1.000
_cell.length_b   1.000
_cell.length_c   1.000
_cell.angle_alpha   90.00
_cell.angle_beta   90.00
_cell.angle_gamma   90.00
#
_symmetry.space_group_name_H-M   'P 1'
#
loop_
_entity.id
_entity.type
_entity.pdbx_description
1 polymer ?
#
loop_
_entity_poly.entity_id
_entity_poly.type
_entity_poly.pdbx_seq_one_letter_code
_entity_poly.pdbx_strand_id
1 'polypeptide(L)'
;MRFLSDPRVGKDETGLYILSVNENIKVHFTDYYRFLEQVELRCLEEKEALNAKLAATDPRMTETIAYYRARKVIVDVVLKTVYAFYPESGNLAVVMSPWCFGTVVLERVEIYKERLSKGETTDPNIPDFPFYVLKYVEEIYKRTLLELFEFPEKAFSMRWQYTELLKRYSKVLTNVTTSLQNILSIVKKEKNT
;
A
#
# COMPACT_ATOMS: atom_id res chain seq x y z
N MET A 1 7.49 -22.50 -8.99
CA MET A 1 8.88 -23.02 -8.86
C MET A 1 9.92 -22.30 -9.76
N ARG A 2 9.61 -21.14 -10.38
CA ARG A 2 10.55 -20.37 -11.24
C ARG A 2 11.26 -19.19 -10.55
N PHE A 3 10.94 -18.88 -9.29
CA PHE A 3 11.57 -17.78 -8.55
C PHE A 3 12.98 -18.10 -8.01
N LEU A 4 13.35 -19.38 -7.97
CA LEU A 4 14.61 -19.84 -7.37
C LEU A 4 15.86 -19.51 -8.21
N SER A 5 15.68 -19.11 -9.48
CA SER A 5 16.77 -18.73 -10.39
C SER A 5 16.93 -17.22 -10.56
N ASP A 6 16.10 -16.39 -9.90
CA ASP A 6 16.23 -14.94 -9.97
C ASP A 6 17.30 -14.46 -8.98
N PRO A 7 18.37 -13.76 -9.42
CA PRO A 7 19.46 -13.32 -8.55
C PRO A 7 19.02 -12.32 -7.47
N ARG A 8 17.81 -11.76 -7.58
CA ARG A 8 17.23 -10.84 -6.57
C ARG A 8 16.59 -11.58 -5.40
N VAL A 9 16.37 -12.90 -5.51
CA VAL A 9 15.72 -13.71 -4.49
C VAL A 9 16.76 -14.30 -3.55
N GLY A 10 16.68 -13.91 -2.28
CA GLY A 10 17.43 -14.51 -1.19
C GLY A 10 16.64 -15.58 -0.44
N LYS A 11 17.34 -16.37 0.36
CA LYS A 11 16.74 -17.34 1.29
C LYS A 11 17.43 -17.23 2.64
N ASP A 12 16.66 -17.18 3.71
CA ASP A 12 17.12 -17.31 5.09
C ASP A 12 16.20 -18.25 5.89
N GLU A 13 16.35 -18.27 7.21
CA GLU A 13 15.62 -19.16 8.12
C GLU A 13 14.09 -18.94 8.09
N THR A 14 13.62 -17.73 7.74
CA THR A 14 12.20 -17.39 7.70
C THR A 14 11.59 -17.57 6.30
N GLY A 15 12.41 -17.79 5.27
CA GLY A 15 11.96 -18.24 3.95
C GLY A 15 12.60 -17.49 2.79
N LEU A 16 11.87 -17.40 1.68
CA LEU A 16 12.31 -16.64 0.50
C LEU A 16 12.00 -15.16 0.68
N TYR A 17 12.92 -14.29 0.27
CA TYR A 17 12.74 -12.85 0.32
C TYR A 17 13.34 -12.15 -0.90
N ILE A 18 12.95 -10.90 -1.10
CA ILE A 18 13.70 -9.96 -1.93
C ILE A 18 14.21 -8.79 -1.08
N LEU A 19 15.31 -8.20 -1.50
CA LEU A 19 15.75 -6.92 -0.94
C LEU A 19 15.02 -5.81 -1.70
N SER A 20 14.03 -5.18 -1.04
CA SER A 20 13.32 -4.04 -1.61
C SER A 20 14.29 -2.87 -1.73
N VAL A 21 14.63 -2.46 -2.96
CA VAL A 21 15.61 -1.39 -3.22
C VAL A 21 15.14 -0.05 -2.65
N ASN A 22 13.84 0.23 -2.74
CA ASN A 22 13.25 1.48 -2.26
C ASN A 22 13.19 1.55 -0.73
N GLU A 23 13.19 0.41 -0.04
CA GLU A 23 12.98 0.34 1.39
C GLU A 23 14.23 -0.12 2.15
N ASN A 24 15.20 -0.69 1.45
CA ASN A 24 16.42 -1.31 1.98
C ASN A 24 16.12 -2.31 3.12
N ILE A 25 15.06 -3.09 2.96
CA ILE A 25 14.67 -4.16 3.87
C ILE A 25 14.43 -5.45 3.10
N LYS A 26 14.58 -6.58 3.81
CA LYS A 26 14.09 -7.87 3.31
C LYS A 26 12.57 -7.86 3.37
N VAL A 27 11.94 -8.17 2.26
CA VAL A 27 10.51 -8.41 2.19
C VAL A 27 10.33 -9.89 1.88
N HIS A 28 9.82 -10.63 2.85
CA HIS A 28 9.54 -12.06 2.68
C HIS A 28 8.26 -12.21 1.85
N PHE A 29 8.30 -13.14 0.89
CA PHE A 29 7.15 -13.40 0.04
C PHE A 29 5.93 -13.81 0.85
N THR A 30 6.11 -14.69 1.84
CA THR A 30 5.04 -15.16 2.71
C THR A 30 4.33 -14.01 3.42
N ASP A 31 5.10 -13.06 3.97
CA ASP A 31 4.52 -11.92 4.69
C ASP A 31 3.81 -10.96 3.75
N TYR A 32 4.40 -10.70 2.57
CA TYR A 32 3.80 -9.87 1.53
C TYR A 32 2.47 -10.43 1.03
N TYR A 33 2.43 -11.70 0.64
CA TYR A 33 1.20 -12.32 0.16
C TYR A 33 0.15 -12.46 1.24
N ARG A 34 0.55 -12.84 2.47
CA ARG A 34 -0.37 -12.88 3.61
C ARG A 34 -1.00 -11.51 3.85
N PHE A 35 -0.23 -10.43 3.77
CA PHE A 35 -0.76 -9.08 3.89
C PHE A 35 -1.77 -8.77 2.77
N LEU A 36 -1.45 -9.08 1.50
CA LEU A 36 -2.39 -8.86 0.39
C LEU A 36 -3.68 -9.67 0.57
N GLU A 37 -3.59 -10.95 0.94
CA GLU A 37 -4.73 -11.82 1.19
C GLU A 37 -5.63 -11.28 2.31
N GLN A 38 -5.04 -10.77 3.39
CA GLN A 38 -5.79 -10.16 4.51
C GLN A 38 -6.49 -8.86 4.09
N VAL A 39 -5.81 -8.01 3.32
CA VAL A 39 -6.40 -6.77 2.79
C VAL A 39 -7.52 -7.09 1.81
N GLU A 40 -7.32 -8.07 0.93
CA GLU A 40 -8.33 -8.55 -0.01
C GLU A 40 -9.59 -9.02 0.74
N LEU A 41 -9.43 -9.92 1.71
CA LEU A 41 -10.52 -10.45 2.49
C LEU A 41 -11.34 -9.32 3.15
N ARG A 42 -10.67 -8.39 3.86
CA ARG A 42 -11.34 -7.25 4.50
C ARG A 42 -12.06 -6.36 3.49
N CYS A 43 -11.48 -6.14 2.32
CA CYS A 43 -12.12 -5.35 1.28
C CYS A 43 -13.36 -6.03 0.71
N LEU A 44 -13.32 -7.35 0.50
CA LEU A 44 -14.48 -8.12 0.03
C LEU A 44 -15.60 -8.11 1.08
N GLU A 45 -15.27 -8.34 2.36
CA GLU A 45 -16.23 -8.26 3.46
C GLU A 45 -16.87 -6.86 3.58
N GLU A 46 -16.05 -5.80 3.53
CA GLU A 46 -16.55 -4.41 3.56
C GLU A 46 -17.43 -4.11 2.35
N LYS A 47 -17.06 -4.59 1.15
CA LYS A 47 -17.85 -4.39 -0.07
C LYS A 47 -19.22 -5.05 0.04
N GLU A 48 -19.29 -6.29 0.53
CA GLU A 48 -20.55 -6.98 0.76
C GLU A 48 -21.41 -6.29 1.83
N ALA A 49 -20.78 -5.86 2.93
CA ALA A 49 -21.47 -5.10 3.96
C ALA A 49 -22.03 -3.77 3.44
N LEU A 50 -21.29 -3.06 2.58
CA LEU A 50 -21.75 -1.82 1.94
C LEU A 50 -22.89 -2.08 0.94
N ASN A 51 -22.84 -3.17 0.18
CA ASN A 51 -23.93 -3.56 -0.71
C ASN A 51 -25.22 -3.83 0.08
N ALA A 52 -25.13 -4.57 1.19
CA ALA A 52 -26.26 -4.83 2.07
C ALA A 52 -26.82 -3.54 2.68
N LYS A 53 -25.94 -2.64 3.17
CA LYS A 53 -26.35 -1.32 3.70
C LYS A 53 -27.04 -0.46 2.64
N LEU A 54 -26.50 -0.43 1.42
CA LEU A 54 -27.10 0.31 0.30
C LEU A 54 -28.48 -0.23 -0.09
N ALA A 55 -28.65 -1.56 -0.09
CA ALA A 55 -29.92 -2.20 -0.40
C ALA A 55 -31.00 -1.98 0.69
N ALA A 56 -30.58 -1.90 1.95
CA ALA A 56 -31.49 -1.74 3.10
C ALA A 56 -31.83 -0.27 3.43
N THR A 57 -31.08 0.70 2.92
CA THR A 57 -31.26 2.12 3.25
C THR A 57 -32.38 2.76 2.42
N ASP A 58 -33.24 3.54 3.06
CA ASP A 58 -34.29 4.31 2.37
C ASP A 58 -33.65 5.24 1.31
N PRO A 59 -34.12 5.22 0.04
CA PRO A 59 -33.63 6.11 -1.02
C PRO A 59 -33.66 7.61 -0.68
N ARG A 60 -34.49 8.04 0.27
CA ARG A 60 -34.57 9.42 0.76
C ARG A 60 -33.38 9.82 1.64
N MET A 61 -32.64 8.85 2.20
CA MET A 61 -31.43 9.09 3.00
C MET A 61 -30.21 9.28 2.07
N THR A 62 -30.28 10.32 1.24
CA THR A 62 -29.30 10.59 0.18
C THR A 62 -27.88 10.77 0.69
N GLU A 63 -27.71 11.40 1.86
CA GLU A 63 -26.41 11.63 2.49
C GLU A 63 -25.76 10.31 2.96
N THR A 64 -26.55 9.44 3.61
CA THR A 64 -26.08 8.12 4.06
C THR A 64 -25.71 7.22 2.87
N ILE A 65 -26.54 7.23 1.81
CA ILE A 65 -26.25 6.51 0.57
C ILE A 65 -24.97 7.04 -0.08
N ALA A 66 -24.76 8.36 -0.10
CA ALA A 66 -23.55 8.97 -0.64
C ALA A 66 -22.30 8.57 0.15
N TYR A 67 -22.39 8.51 1.48
CA TYR A 67 -21.31 8.01 2.34
C TYR A 67 -20.96 6.55 2.03
N TYR A 68 -21.95 5.66 1.91
CA TYR A 68 -21.69 4.25 1.58
C TYR A 68 -21.08 4.09 0.19
N ARG A 69 -21.57 4.85 -0.81
CA ARG A 69 -20.99 4.88 -2.16
C ARG A 69 -19.55 5.37 -2.15
N ALA A 70 -19.25 6.44 -1.40
CA ALA A 70 -17.89 6.96 -1.27
C ALA A 70 -16.93 5.93 -0.67
N ARG A 71 -17.35 5.24 0.40
CA ARG A 71 -16.56 4.18 1.01
C ARG A 71 -16.34 3.01 0.04
N LYS A 72 -17.37 2.65 -0.74
CA LYS A 72 -17.28 1.61 -1.77
C LYS A 72 -16.32 1.96 -2.91
N VAL A 73 -16.29 3.22 -3.36
CA VAL A 73 -15.30 3.72 -4.33
C VAL A 73 -13.86 3.48 -3.84
N ILE A 74 -13.59 3.82 -2.58
CA ILE A 74 -12.25 3.60 -1.99
C ILE A 74 -11.91 2.11 -1.97
N VAL A 75 -12.83 1.27 -1.50
CA VAL A 75 -12.66 -0.20 -1.46
C VAL A 75 -12.39 -0.78 -2.85
N ASP A 76 -13.12 -0.33 -3.87
CA ASP A 76 -12.93 -0.78 -5.25
C ASP A 76 -11.54 -0.39 -5.80
N VAL A 77 -11.03 0.79 -5.46
CA VAL A 77 -9.64 1.20 -5.79
C VAL A 77 -8.62 0.31 -5.07
N VAL A 78 -8.84 -0.01 -3.80
CA VAL A 78 -7.95 -0.91 -3.04
C VAL A 78 -7.93 -2.30 -3.67
N LEU A 79 -9.09 -2.92 -3.91
CA LEU A 79 -9.19 -4.25 -4.52
C LEU A 79 -8.52 -4.30 -5.89
N LYS A 80 -8.77 -3.31 -6.74
CA LYS A 80 -8.12 -3.21 -8.05
C LYS A 80 -6.61 -3.14 -7.93
N THR A 81 -6.11 -2.44 -6.90
CA THR A 81 -4.68 -2.34 -6.63
C THR A 81 -4.13 -3.67 -6.10
N VAL A 82 -4.79 -4.32 -5.14
CA VAL A 82 -4.39 -5.65 -4.65
C VAL A 82 -4.27 -6.64 -5.82
N TYR A 83 -5.27 -6.69 -6.71
CA TYR A 83 -5.23 -7.57 -7.88
C TYR A 83 -4.10 -7.25 -8.86
N ALA A 84 -3.78 -5.97 -9.05
CA ALA A 84 -2.65 -5.57 -9.89
C ALA A 84 -1.27 -5.90 -9.26
N PHE A 85 -1.23 -6.16 -7.95
CA PHE A 85 -0.01 -6.40 -7.17
C PHE A 85 0.20 -7.87 -6.80
N TYR A 86 -0.79 -8.75 -7.03
CA TYR A 86 -0.48 -10.16 -7.19
C TYR A 86 0.42 -10.30 -8.44
N PRO A 87 1.69 -10.68 -8.29
CA PRO A 87 2.61 -10.68 -9.39
C PRO A 87 2.20 -11.75 -10.39
N GLU A 88 2.02 -11.32 -11.63
CA GLU A 88 2.26 -12.21 -12.75
C GLU A 88 3.72 -12.69 -12.65
N SER A 89 3.92 -13.98 -12.89
CA SER A 89 5.07 -14.81 -12.47
C SER A 89 6.52 -14.35 -12.76
N GLY A 90 6.77 -13.12 -13.19
CA GLY A 90 8.10 -12.53 -13.43
C GLY A 90 8.36 -11.12 -12.89
N ASN A 91 7.37 -10.38 -12.36
CA ASN A 91 7.61 -9.02 -11.86
C ASN A 91 7.80 -8.96 -10.34
N LEU A 92 9.01 -9.27 -9.87
CA LEU A 92 9.36 -9.17 -8.45
C LEU A 92 9.46 -7.73 -7.92
N ALA A 93 9.46 -6.71 -8.79
CA ALA A 93 9.58 -5.32 -8.37
C ALA A 93 8.32 -4.80 -7.64
N VAL A 94 7.20 -5.52 -7.74
CA VAL A 94 5.94 -5.17 -7.04
C VAL A 94 5.93 -5.65 -5.58
N VAL A 95 6.83 -6.58 -5.22
CA VAL A 95 6.92 -7.08 -3.85
C VAL A 95 7.54 -6.00 -2.97
N MET A 96 6.81 -5.60 -1.94
CA MET A 96 7.16 -4.45 -1.10
C MET A 96 6.57 -4.63 0.30
N SER A 97 7.00 -3.83 1.26
CA SER A 97 6.40 -3.88 2.59
C SER A 97 4.94 -3.40 2.55
N PRO A 98 4.12 -3.79 3.55
CA PRO A 98 2.78 -3.24 3.75
C PRO A 98 2.77 -1.71 3.71
N TRP A 99 3.78 -1.06 4.31
CA TRP A 99 3.89 0.39 4.33
C TRP A 99 3.99 0.99 2.93
N CYS A 100 4.89 0.47 2.10
CA CYS A 100 5.06 0.96 0.74
C CYS A 100 3.80 0.71 -0.08
N PHE A 101 3.16 -0.45 0.09
CA PHE A 101 1.88 -0.73 -0.55
C PHE A 101 0.81 0.30 -0.15
N GLY A 102 0.69 0.62 1.13
CA GLY A 102 -0.26 1.63 1.60
C GLY A 102 -0.01 3.02 1.02
N THR A 103 1.26 3.42 0.83
CA THR A 103 1.58 4.68 0.15
C THR A 103 1.21 4.67 -1.33
N VAL A 104 1.42 3.54 -2.03
CA VAL A 104 0.99 3.38 -3.42
C VAL A 104 -0.53 3.49 -3.53
N VAL A 105 -1.27 2.82 -2.65
CA VAL A 105 -2.74 2.87 -2.67
C VAL A 105 -3.25 4.26 -2.32
N LEU A 106 -2.63 4.97 -1.37
CA LEU A 106 -2.95 6.35 -1.06
C LEU A 106 -2.85 7.25 -2.31
N GLU A 107 -1.72 7.18 -3.01
CA GLU A 107 -1.50 7.92 -4.25
C GLU A 107 -2.52 7.54 -5.33
N ARG A 108 -2.82 6.25 -5.49
CA ARG A 108 -3.85 5.78 -6.43
C ARG A 108 -5.23 6.33 -6.13
N VAL A 109 -5.62 6.42 -4.86
CA VAL A 109 -6.90 7.01 -4.45
C VAL A 109 -6.91 8.52 -4.70
N GLU A 110 -5.81 9.23 -4.43
CA GLU A 110 -5.70 10.66 -4.70
C GLU A 110 -5.81 10.97 -6.20
N ILE A 111 -5.11 10.21 -7.05
CA ILE A 111 -5.22 10.32 -8.51
C ILE A 111 -6.64 9.98 -8.97
N TYR A 112 -7.24 8.91 -8.44
CA TYR A 112 -8.60 8.51 -8.82
C TYR A 112 -9.61 9.61 -8.46
N LYS A 113 -9.52 10.18 -7.26
CA LYS A 113 -10.35 11.31 -6.81
C LYS A 113 -10.23 12.51 -7.74
N GLU A 114 -9.01 12.88 -8.15
CA GLU A 114 -8.77 13.99 -9.06
C GLU A 114 -9.37 13.74 -10.45
N ARG A 115 -9.23 12.52 -10.98
CA ARG A 115 -9.82 12.16 -12.28
C ARG A 115 -11.35 12.12 -12.23
N LEU A 116 -11.90 11.65 -11.12
CA LEU A 116 -13.35 11.67 -10.87
C LEU A 116 -13.90 13.10 -10.83
N SER A 117 -13.24 14.03 -10.14
CA SER A 117 -13.71 15.41 -10.05
C SER A 117 -13.64 16.16 -11.39
N LYS A 118 -12.70 15.78 -12.28
CA LYS A 118 -12.59 16.29 -13.65
C LYS A 118 -13.51 15.60 -14.66
N GLY A 119 -14.22 14.54 -14.27
CA GLY A 119 -15.06 13.75 -15.17
C GLY A 119 -14.28 12.89 -16.17
N GLU A 120 -12.98 12.66 -15.93
CA GLU A 120 -12.10 11.85 -16.80
C GLU A 120 -12.25 10.35 -16.58
N THR A 121 -13.10 9.93 -15.64
CA THR A 121 -13.37 8.53 -15.31
C THR A 121 -14.81 8.39 -14.82
N THR A 122 -15.49 7.35 -15.28
CA THR A 122 -16.84 6.99 -14.84
C THR A 122 -16.76 5.87 -13.79
N ASP A 123 -17.59 5.97 -12.75
CA ASP A 123 -17.66 4.98 -11.67
C ASP A 123 -19.12 4.57 -11.44
N PRO A 124 -19.44 3.26 -11.42
CA PRO A 124 -20.81 2.79 -11.18
C PRO A 124 -21.42 3.24 -9.85
N ASN A 125 -20.58 3.58 -8.87
CA ASN A 125 -21.02 4.03 -7.55
C ASN A 125 -21.33 5.54 -7.51
N ILE A 126 -21.08 6.27 -8.60
CA ILE A 126 -21.29 7.71 -8.68
C ILE A 126 -22.58 8.01 -9.47
N PRO A 127 -23.61 8.59 -8.84
CA PRO A 127 -24.83 8.98 -9.52
C PRO A 127 -24.63 10.25 -10.36
N ASP A 128 -25.65 10.60 -11.16
CA ASP A 128 -25.66 11.81 -12.02
C ASP A 128 -25.32 13.12 -11.28
N PHE A 129 -25.60 13.17 -9.96
CA PHE A 129 -25.24 14.27 -9.08
C PHE A 129 -24.18 13.82 -8.05
N PRO A 130 -22.88 13.91 -8.38
CA PRO A 130 -21.80 13.26 -7.63
C PRO A 130 -21.33 14.01 -6.38
N PHE A 131 -21.83 15.23 -6.15
CA PHE A 131 -21.26 16.18 -5.17
C PHE A 131 -21.00 15.57 -3.79
N TYR A 132 -22.00 14.94 -3.19
CA TYR A 132 -21.87 14.34 -1.85
C TYR A 132 -20.91 13.16 -1.83
N VAL A 133 -20.90 12.33 -2.89
CA VAL A 133 -20.01 11.17 -2.96
C VAL A 133 -18.55 11.63 -3.02
N LEU A 134 -18.24 12.61 -3.88
CA LEU A 134 -16.89 13.16 -4.01
C LEU A 134 -16.41 13.83 -2.71
N LYS A 135 -17.29 14.60 -2.07
CA LYS A 135 -17.01 15.19 -0.75
C LYS A 135 -16.64 14.12 0.28
N TYR A 136 -17.43 13.05 0.37
CA TYR A 136 -17.13 11.98 1.33
C TYR A 136 -15.86 11.20 1.00
N VAL A 137 -15.57 10.95 -0.29
CA VAL A 137 -14.30 10.32 -0.68
C VAL A 137 -13.13 11.15 -0.15
N GLU A 138 -13.18 12.47 -0.31
CA GLU A 138 -12.15 13.39 0.20
C GLU A 138 -12.01 13.38 1.72
N GLU A 139 -13.13 13.26 2.44
CA GLU A 139 -13.11 13.27 3.91
C GLU A 139 -12.64 11.94 4.52
N ILE A 140 -12.98 10.81 3.90
CA ILE A 140 -12.86 9.50 4.58
C ILE A 140 -11.71 8.63 4.08
N TYR A 141 -11.13 8.89 2.91
CA TYR A 141 -10.19 7.96 2.28
C TYR A 141 -9.03 7.54 3.18
N LYS A 142 -8.35 8.48 3.85
CA LYS A 142 -7.22 8.13 4.73
C LYS A 142 -7.66 7.21 5.86
N ARG A 143 -8.78 7.51 6.53
CA ARG A 143 -9.30 6.70 7.63
C ARG A 143 -9.71 5.30 7.13
N THR A 144 -10.41 5.23 6.01
CA THR A 144 -10.80 3.95 5.41
C THR A 144 -9.58 3.11 5.03
N LEU A 145 -8.52 3.71 4.47
CA LEU A 145 -7.28 2.99 4.18
C LEU A 145 -6.57 2.48 5.45
N LEU A 146 -6.57 3.26 6.53
CA LEU A 146 -6.00 2.82 7.81
C LEU A 146 -6.75 1.61 8.37
N GLU A 147 -8.09 1.63 8.30
CA GLU A 147 -8.95 0.52 8.72
C GLU A 147 -8.68 -0.74 7.86
N LEU A 148 -8.65 -0.60 6.53
CA LEU A 148 -8.47 -1.73 5.61
C LEU A 148 -7.06 -2.35 5.70
N PHE A 149 -6.04 -1.56 6.04
CA PHE A 149 -4.65 -2.03 6.17
C PHE A 149 -4.25 -2.35 7.61
N GLU A 150 -5.11 -2.09 8.60
CA GLU A 150 -4.81 -2.18 10.04
C GLU A 150 -3.57 -1.36 10.44
N PHE A 151 -3.44 -0.18 9.84
CA PHE A 151 -2.33 0.73 10.13
C PHE A 151 -2.62 1.60 11.34
N PRO A 152 -1.58 2.02 12.08
CA PRO A 152 -1.76 2.96 13.17
C PRO A 152 -2.29 4.30 12.63
N GLU A 153 -3.11 5.01 13.40
CA GLU A 153 -3.81 6.24 12.98
C GLU A 153 -2.88 7.31 12.37
N LYS A 154 -1.61 7.31 12.77
CA LYS A 154 -0.61 8.27 12.30
C LYS A 154 0.07 7.88 11.00
N ALA A 155 -0.19 6.71 10.43
CA ALA A 155 0.54 6.19 9.27
C ALA A 155 0.49 7.13 8.06
N PHE A 156 -0.66 7.74 7.75
CA PHE A 156 -0.76 8.69 6.63
C PHE A 156 -0.57 10.16 7.03
N SER A 157 -0.05 10.43 8.24
CA SER A 157 0.35 11.79 8.61
C SER A 157 1.71 12.12 7.99
N MET A 158 1.82 13.30 7.38
CA MET A 158 3.08 13.80 6.79
C MET A 158 4.25 13.62 7.75
N ARG A 159 4.09 14.02 9.03
CA ARG A 159 5.13 13.89 10.05
C ARG A 159 5.59 12.45 10.25
N TRP A 160 4.68 11.48 10.26
CA TRP A 160 5.03 10.08 10.43
C TRP A 160 5.66 9.49 9.16
N GLN A 161 5.14 9.83 7.97
CA GLN A 161 5.73 9.46 6.69
C GLN A 161 7.18 9.97 6.59
N TYR A 162 7.43 11.24 6.93
CA TYR A 162 8.78 11.80 7.04
C TYR A 162 9.62 11.12 8.11
N THR A 163 9.07 10.81 9.28
CA THR A 163 9.82 10.14 10.36
C THR A 163 10.26 8.74 9.95
N GLU A 164 9.41 7.98 9.28
CA GLU A 164 9.79 6.65 8.75
C GLU A 164 10.76 6.76 7.58
N LEU A 165 10.58 7.72 6.67
CA LEU A 165 11.58 8.05 5.64
C LEU A 165 12.95 8.37 6.27
N LEU A 166 12.99 9.23 7.28
CA LEU A 166 14.21 9.62 7.99
C LEU A 166 14.85 8.43 8.73
N LYS A 167 14.07 7.58 9.39
CA LYS A 167 14.59 6.34 10.01
C LYS A 167 15.21 5.41 8.96
N ARG A 168 14.57 5.27 7.80
CA ARG A 168 15.09 4.46 6.68
C ARG A 168 16.38 5.04 6.12
N TYR A 169 16.43 6.35 5.85
CA TYR A 169 17.66 7.03 5.39
C TYR A 169 18.79 6.98 6.43
N SER A 170 18.47 7.15 7.71
CA SER A 170 19.45 7.04 8.80
C SER A 170 20.07 5.65 8.84
N LYS A 171 19.27 4.59 8.71
CA LYS A 171 19.75 3.21 8.62
C LYS A 171 20.64 2.97 7.39
N VAL A 172 20.26 3.54 6.23
CA VAL A 172 21.07 3.47 5.00
C VAL A 172 22.43 4.15 5.20
N LEU A 173 22.44 5.36 5.75
CA LEU A 173 23.66 6.10 6.07
C LEU A 173 24.56 5.30 7.02
N THR A 174 24.00 4.75 8.09
CA THR A 174 24.75 3.90 9.03
C THR A 174 25.37 2.69 8.32
N ASN A 175 24.60 1.98 7.49
CA ASN A 175 25.10 0.82 6.73
C ASN A 175 26.23 1.19 5.76
N VAL A 176 26.13 2.34 5.07
CA VAL A 176 27.18 2.85 4.18
C VAL A 176 28.42 3.23 4.98
N THR A 177 28.27 3.92 6.12
CA THR A 177 29.39 4.29 6.99
C THR A 177 30.12 3.06 7.53
N THR A 178 29.37 2.05 8.00
CA THR A 178 29.96 0.78 8.47
C THR A 178 30.67 0.03 7.34
N SER A 179 30.10 0.01 6.14
CA SER A 179 30.72 -0.62 4.97
C SER A 179 32.03 0.08 4.57
N LEU A 180 32.04 1.42 4.55
CA LEU A 180 33.25 2.22 4.28
C LEU A 180 34.31 2.03 5.37
N GLN A 181 33.92 1.99 6.65
CA GLN A 181 34.83 1.72 7.75
C GLN A 181 35.46 0.32 7.65
N ASN A 182 34.67 -0.68 7.26
CA ASN A 182 35.15 -2.03 7.04
C ASN A 182 36.16 -2.08 5.88
N ILE A 183 35.88 -1.43 4.74
CA ILE A 183 36.82 -1.32 3.62
C ILE A 183 38.11 -0.61 4.04
N LEU A 184 38.01 0.53 4.75
CA LEU A 184 39.17 1.25 5.28
C LEU A 184 40.01 0.39 6.23
N SER A 185 39.36 -0.44 7.04
CA SER A 185 40.05 -1.35 7.97
C SER A 185 40.78 -2.49 7.26
N ILE A 186 40.22 -3.00 6.15
CA ILE A 186 40.83 -4.03 5.30
C ILE A 186 42.07 -3.46 4.61
N VAL A 187 41.93 -2.29 3.97
CA VAL A 187 43.05 -1.60 3.30
C VAL A 187 44.17 -1.24 4.29
N LYS A 188 43.84 -0.87 5.53
CA LYS A 188 44.83 -0.64 6.59
C LYS A 188 45.55 -1.92 7.03
N LYS A 189 44.88 -3.07 7.05
CA LYS A 189 45.50 -4.36 7.38
C LYS A 189 46.43 -4.83 6.26
N GLU A 190 46.02 -4.70 4.99
CA GLU A 190 46.85 -5.06 3.84
C GLU A 190 48.10 -4.17 3.71
N LYS A 191 48.04 -2.89 4.09
CA LYS A 191 49.22 -2.01 4.12
C LYS A 191 50.21 -2.26 5.25
N ASN A 192 49.81 -3.00 6.28
CA ASN A 192 50.63 -3.30 7.46
C ASN A 192 51.15 -4.75 7.47
N THR A 193 51.03 -5.46 6.34
CA THR A 193 51.64 -6.77 6.09
C THR A 193 52.70 -6.62 5.01
#